data_AF-A0A5C8TX18-F1
#
_entry.id   AF-A0A5C8TX18-F1
#
_cell.length_a   1.000
_cell.length_b   1.000
_cell.length_c   1.000
_cell.angle_alpha   90.00
_cell.angle_beta   90.00
_cell.angle_gamma   90.00
#
_symmetry.space_group_name_H-M   'P 1'
#
loop_
_entity.id
_entity.type
_entity.pdbx_description
1 polymer ?
#
loop_
_entity_poly.entity_id
_entity_poly.type
_entity_poly.pdbx_seq_one_letter_code
_entity_poly.pdbx_strand_id
1 'polypeptide(L)'
;MPSGHVIIIHLDNRVTVEDTIEGEPGLGQVQKAVDGYVQIVHDFDTVMLTVDLMTYMDEESVRKLKPLPAVPFSQRCICFCNEEGKVEGRPFNLVATQLWAQALMRSGRKVPLPSGGVAMDDFLVGSVALLIGDGAIKGWQS
;
A
#
# COMPACT_ATOMS: atom_id res chain seq x y z
N MET A 1 -6.57 -5.47 -20.61
CA MET A 1 -5.42 -5.34 -19.70
C MET A 1 -5.98 -5.05 -18.32
N PRO A 2 -5.45 -5.65 -17.23
CA PRO A 2 -5.91 -5.33 -15.88
C PRO A 2 -5.80 -3.82 -15.65
N SER A 3 -6.85 -3.21 -15.12
CA SER A 3 -6.96 -1.75 -14.94
C SER A 3 -6.39 -1.26 -13.60
N GLY A 4 -5.79 -2.17 -12.82
CA GLY A 4 -5.10 -1.89 -11.57
C GLY A 4 -4.39 -3.12 -10.99
N HIS A 5 -3.72 -2.90 -9.85
CA HIS A 5 -2.99 -3.93 -9.11
C HIS A 5 -3.23 -3.79 -7.61
N VAL A 6 -3.12 -4.90 -6.90
CA VAL A 6 -3.02 -4.95 -5.44
C VAL A 6 -1.56 -5.19 -5.07
N ILE A 7 -0.93 -4.19 -4.48
CA ILE A 7 0.40 -4.30 -3.89
C ILE A 7 0.23 -4.72 -2.43
N ILE A 8 0.78 -5.86 -2.04
CA ILE A 8 0.69 -6.40 -0.70
C ILE A 8 2.04 -6.20 -0.01
N ILE A 9 2.04 -5.50 1.11
CA ILE A 9 3.21 -5.31 1.97
C ILE A 9 3.04 -6.28 3.14
N HIS A 10 3.79 -7.38 3.10
CA HIS A 10 3.73 -8.44 4.10
C HIS A 10 4.36 -7.99 5.43
N LEU A 11 3.99 -8.67 6.51
CA LEU A 11 4.51 -8.41 7.86
C LEU A 11 6.04 -8.60 8.00
N ASP A 12 6.65 -9.37 7.09
CA ASP A 12 8.11 -9.57 7.01
C ASP A 12 8.80 -8.57 6.07
N ASN A 13 8.09 -7.48 5.72
CA ASN A 13 8.50 -6.42 4.81
C ASN A 13 8.67 -6.84 3.35
N ARG A 14 8.36 -8.09 2.96
CA ARG A 14 8.29 -8.45 1.54
C ARG A 14 7.13 -7.73 0.87
N VAL A 15 7.28 -7.45 -0.42
CA VAL A 15 6.25 -6.81 -1.23
C VAL A 15 5.90 -7.72 -2.40
N THR A 16 4.62 -8.03 -2.56
CA THR A 16 4.14 -8.80 -3.72
C THR A 16 3.10 -8.00 -4.49
N VAL A 17 2.95 -8.29 -5.78
CA VAL A 17 1.96 -7.64 -6.64
C VAL A 17 1.04 -8.68 -7.24
N GLU A 18 -0.26 -8.45 -7.06
CA GLU A 18 -1.33 -9.22 -7.68
C GLU A 18 -2.11 -8.34 -8.66
N ASP A 19 -2.53 -8.91 -9.79
CA ASP A 19 -3.40 -8.21 -10.73
C ASP A 19 -4.84 -8.22 -10.21
N THR A 20 -5.60 -7.16 -10.52
CA THR A 20 -7.05 -7.19 -10.31
C THR A 20 -7.71 -7.97 -11.45
N ILE A 21 -8.61 -8.89 -11.11
CA ILE A 21 -9.40 -9.63 -12.09
C ILE A 21 -10.46 -8.67 -12.64
N GLU A 22 -10.52 -8.51 -13.96
CA GLU A 22 -11.49 -7.62 -14.65
C GLU A 22 -11.43 -6.13 -14.24
N GLY A 23 -10.38 -5.73 -13.52
CA GLY A 23 -10.23 -4.34 -13.08
C GLY A 23 -10.89 -4.01 -11.76
N GLU A 24 -11.54 -4.97 -11.09
CA GLU A 24 -12.10 -4.79 -9.75
C GLU A 24 -11.37 -5.72 -8.77
N PRO A 25 -10.70 -5.19 -7.74
CA PRO A 25 -10.26 -6.04 -6.65
C PRO A 25 -11.50 -6.52 -5.90
N GLY A 26 -11.82 -7.81 -6.01
CA GLY A 26 -12.88 -8.37 -5.18
C GLY A 26 -12.54 -8.15 -3.70
N LEU A 27 -13.53 -7.81 -2.87
CA LEU A 27 -13.37 -7.66 -1.42
C LEU A 27 -12.61 -8.87 -0.81
N GLY A 28 -12.88 -10.07 -1.30
CA GLY A 28 -12.18 -11.29 -0.87
C GLY A 28 -10.68 -11.30 -1.16
N GLN A 29 -10.22 -10.68 -2.26
CA GLN A 29 -8.79 -10.54 -2.54
C GLN A 29 -8.12 -9.64 -1.50
N VAL A 30 -8.73 -8.50 -1.19
CA VAL A 30 -8.19 -7.55 -0.21
C VAL A 30 -8.24 -8.13 1.21
N GLN A 31 -9.35 -8.79 1.59
CA GLN A 31 -9.48 -9.49 2.88
C GLN A 31 -8.42 -10.58 3.05
N LYS A 32 -8.16 -11.35 1.99
CA LYS A 32 -7.09 -12.34 1.98
C LYS A 32 -5.71 -11.69 2.12
N ALA A 33 -5.49 -10.55 1.46
CA ALA A 33 -4.20 -9.85 1.49
C ALA A 33 -3.88 -9.25 2.86
N VAL A 34 -4.87 -8.69 3.56
CA VAL A 34 -4.68 -8.14 4.91
C VAL A 34 -4.86 -9.17 6.03
N ASP A 35 -5.36 -10.36 5.68
CA ASP A 35 -5.68 -11.46 6.61
C ASP A 35 -6.66 -11.02 7.71
N GLY A 36 -7.85 -10.55 7.31
CA GLY A 36 -8.91 -10.19 8.25
C GLY A 36 -9.95 -9.21 7.70
N TYR A 37 -10.67 -8.57 8.62
CA TYR A 37 -11.64 -7.53 8.28
C TYR A 37 -10.93 -6.27 7.79
N VAL A 38 -11.31 -5.85 6.58
CA VAL A 38 -10.65 -4.75 5.88
C VAL A 38 -11.13 -3.41 6.40
N GLN A 39 -10.18 -2.55 6.77
CA GLN A 39 -10.41 -1.14 7.04
C GLN A 39 -9.54 -0.27 6.13
N ILE A 40 -10.09 0.84 5.66
CA ILE A 40 -9.34 1.82 4.86
C ILE A 40 -8.43 2.62 5.80
N VAL A 41 -7.15 2.71 5.44
CA VAL A 41 -6.20 3.59 6.13
C VAL A 41 -6.36 5.00 5.56
N HIS A 42 -6.96 5.88 6.35
CA HIS A 42 -7.13 7.28 5.96
C HIS A 42 -5.76 7.95 5.72
N ASP A 43 -5.75 8.89 4.77
CA ASP A 43 -4.57 9.68 4.40
C ASP A 43 -3.38 8.87 3.86
N PHE A 44 -3.59 7.59 3.54
CA PHE A 44 -2.69 6.79 2.72
C PHE A 44 -3.23 6.70 1.29
N ASP A 45 -3.30 7.85 0.64
CA ASP A 45 -3.94 8.07 -0.67
C ASP A 45 -2.96 8.07 -1.85
N THR A 46 -1.66 8.05 -1.57
CA THR A 46 -0.60 8.03 -2.57
C THR A 46 0.54 7.10 -2.18
N VAL A 47 1.15 6.47 -3.17
CA VAL A 47 2.37 5.67 -3.02
C VAL A 47 3.39 6.04 -4.10
N MET A 48 4.68 6.06 -3.75
CA MET A 48 5.76 6.24 -4.70
C MET A 48 6.47 4.90 -4.89
N LEU A 49 6.39 4.35 -6.11
CA LEU A 49 7.06 3.09 -6.44
C LEU A 49 8.53 3.37 -6.74
N THR A 50 9.36 3.34 -5.71
CA THR A 50 10.81 3.58 -5.81
C THR A 50 11.59 2.28 -6.02
N VAL A 51 12.85 2.40 -6.45
CA VAL A 51 13.79 1.28 -6.48
C VAL A 51 13.93 0.64 -5.10
N ASP A 52 13.92 1.45 -4.03
CA ASP A 52 13.98 0.94 -2.66
C ASP A 52 12.80 0.02 -2.35
N LEU A 53 11.58 0.41 -2.73
CA LEU A 53 10.41 -0.46 -2.56
C LEU A 53 10.54 -1.75 -3.37
N MET A 54 11.13 -1.67 -4.58
CA MET A 54 11.37 -2.84 -5.43
C MET A 54 12.42 -3.80 -4.86
N THR A 55 13.32 -3.33 -3.97
CA THR A 55 14.28 -4.24 -3.31
C THR A 55 13.59 -5.26 -2.40
N TYR A 56 12.36 -4.97 -1.98
CA TYR A 56 11.52 -5.88 -1.21
C TYR A 56 10.62 -6.78 -2.08
N MET A 57 10.64 -6.59 -3.41
CA MET A 57 9.77 -7.33 -4.34
C MET A 57 10.47 -8.54 -4.95
N ASP A 58 9.71 -9.60 -5.20
CA ASP A 58 10.15 -10.68 -6.07
C ASP A 58 10.15 -10.27 -7.56
N GLU A 59 10.86 -11.05 -8.38
CA GLU A 59 11.03 -10.74 -9.80
C GLU A 59 9.69 -10.71 -10.57
N GLU A 60 8.73 -11.57 -10.19
CA GLU A 60 7.41 -11.62 -10.81
C GLU A 60 6.63 -10.32 -10.55
N SER A 61 6.66 -9.85 -9.31
CA SER A 61 6.01 -8.61 -8.85
C SER A 61 6.61 -7.38 -9.55
N VAL A 62 7.94 -7.35 -9.70
CA VAL A 62 8.62 -6.30 -10.48
C VAL A 62 8.19 -6.32 -11.95
N ARG A 63 7.98 -7.50 -12.55
CA ARG A 63 7.52 -7.62 -13.95
C ARG A 63 6.08 -7.11 -14.12
N LYS A 64 5.19 -7.34 -13.16
CA LYS A 64 3.79 -6.86 -13.21
C LYS A 64 3.68 -5.34 -13.22
N LEU A 65 4.59 -4.65 -12.54
CA LEU A 65 4.62 -3.18 -12.50
C LEU A 65 5.32 -2.53 -13.71
N LYS A 66 5.88 -3.32 -14.64
CA LYS A 66 6.60 -2.79 -15.81
C LYS A 66 5.65 -2.48 -16.98
N PRO A 67 5.93 -1.40 -17.76
CA PRO A 67 7.07 -0.51 -17.63
C PRO A 67 6.87 0.48 -16.48
N LEU A 68 7.82 0.49 -15.55
CA LEU A 68 7.88 1.54 -14.55
C LEU A 68 8.31 2.82 -15.27
N PRO A 69 7.71 3.96 -14.94
CA PRO A 69 8.15 5.25 -15.47
C PRO A 69 9.63 5.47 -15.15
N ALA A 70 10.38 6.03 -16.10
CA ALA A 70 11.79 6.41 -15.90
C ALA A 70 11.99 7.44 -14.77
N VAL A 71 10.90 8.10 -14.35
CA VAL A 71 10.85 9.06 -13.24
C VAL A 71 9.85 8.55 -12.20
N PRO A 72 10.24 8.39 -10.92
CA PRO A 72 9.30 8.00 -9.89
C PRO A 72 8.24 9.09 -9.71
N PHE A 73 6.99 8.79 -10.06
CA PHE A 73 5.85 9.64 -9.76
C PHE A 73 4.97 9.00 -8.69
N SER A 74 4.32 9.83 -7.87
CA SER A 74 3.34 9.36 -6.89
C SER A 74 2.09 8.85 -7.62
N GLN A 75 1.70 7.61 -7.33
CA GLN A 75 0.45 7.03 -7.82
C GLN A 75 -0.63 7.17 -6.76
N ARG A 76 -1.87 7.40 -7.17
CA ARG A 76 -3.02 7.33 -6.27
C ARG A 76 -3.23 5.87 -5.83
N CYS A 77 -3.61 5.69 -4.57
CA CYS A 77 -3.94 4.38 -4.03
C CYS A 77 -5.10 4.44 -3.02
N ILE A 78 -5.70 3.29 -2.74
CA ILE A 78 -6.47 3.05 -1.53
C ILE A 78 -5.69 2.03 -0.69
N CYS A 79 -5.42 2.37 0.56
CA CYS A 79 -4.73 1.48 1.48
C CYS A 79 -5.71 0.77 2.40
N PHE A 80 -5.46 -0.52 2.64
CA PHE A 80 -6.26 -1.40 3.45
C PHE A 80 -5.39 -2.09 4.50
N CYS A 81 -5.88 -2.16 5.73
CA CYS A 81 -5.29 -2.97 6.80
C CYS A 81 -6.35 -3.88 7.43
N ASN A 82 -5.90 -4.83 8.25
CA ASN A 82 -6.80 -5.57 9.14
C ASN A 82 -7.19 -4.66 10.33
N GLU A 83 -8.48 -4.38 10.48
CA GLU A 83 -9.06 -3.56 11.55
C GLU A 83 -8.70 -4.08 12.96
N GLU A 84 -8.69 -5.41 13.12
CA GLU A 84 -8.46 -6.08 14.39
C GLU A 84 -6.96 -6.33 14.64
N GLY A 85 -6.09 -6.02 13.66
CA GLY A 85 -4.68 -6.42 13.69
C GLY A 85 -3.92 -5.96 14.95
N LYS A 86 -4.24 -4.79 15.51
CA LYS A 86 -3.61 -4.32 16.75
C LYS A 86 -4.12 -5.07 17.98
N VAL A 87 -5.42 -5.37 18.02
CA VAL A 87 -6.07 -6.13 19.11
C VAL A 87 -5.55 -7.57 19.11
N GLU A 88 -5.32 -8.14 17.92
CA GLU A 88 -4.73 -9.46 17.73
C GLU A 88 -3.22 -9.52 18.00
N GLY A 89 -2.56 -8.39 18.27
CA GLY A 89 -1.13 -8.34 18.52
C GLY A 89 -0.25 -8.62 17.29
N ARG A 90 -0.73 -8.25 16.09
CA ARG A 90 0.04 -8.44 14.86
C ARG A 90 1.33 -7.59 14.88
N PRO A 91 2.41 -8.06 14.23
CA PRO A 91 3.69 -7.35 14.21
C PRO A 91 3.58 -5.98 13.53
N PHE A 92 4.40 -5.03 13.98
CA PHE A 92 4.59 -3.74 13.32
C PHE A 92 5.10 -3.91 11.88
N ASN A 93 4.45 -3.24 10.93
CA ASN A 93 4.84 -3.23 9.52
C ASN A 93 5.62 -1.94 9.21
N LEU A 94 6.95 -2.04 9.22
CA LEU A 94 7.85 -0.91 9.05
C LEU A 94 7.69 -0.28 7.67
N VAL A 95 7.71 -1.09 6.61
CA VAL A 95 7.61 -0.59 5.23
C VAL A 95 6.27 0.10 5.00
N ALA A 96 5.15 -0.51 5.40
CA ALA A 96 3.84 0.10 5.24
C ALA A 96 3.72 1.41 6.02
N THR A 97 4.20 1.45 7.27
CA THR A 97 4.15 2.66 8.10
C THR A 97 5.02 3.78 7.53
N GLN A 98 6.20 3.45 6.98
CA GLN A 98 7.07 4.44 6.32
C GLN A 98 6.42 5.02 5.06
N LEU A 99 5.81 4.19 4.22
CA LEU A 99 5.09 4.66 3.03
C LEU A 99 3.89 5.54 3.40
N TRP A 100 3.17 5.19 4.46
CA TRP A 100 2.07 6.00 4.99
C TRP A 100 2.57 7.36 5.48
N ALA A 101 3.66 7.39 6.26
CA ALA A 101 4.29 8.63 6.71
C ALA A 101 4.68 9.54 5.53
N GLN A 102 5.21 8.96 4.44
CA GLN A 102 5.51 9.72 3.23
C GLN A 102 4.25 10.25 2.53
N ALA A 103 3.14 9.51 2.53
CA ALA A 103 1.86 9.97 1.99
C ALA A 103 1.35 11.20 2.75
N LEU A 104 1.38 11.14 4.09
CA LEU A 104 1.01 12.26 4.96
C LEU A 104 1.88 13.51 4.75
N MET A 105 3.18 13.32 4.49
CA MET A 105 4.07 14.44 4.13
C MET A 105 3.68 15.05 2.79
N ARG A 106 3.45 14.22 1.76
CA ARG A 106 3.08 14.69 0.41
C ARG A 106 1.74 15.44 0.43
N SER A 107 0.79 15.00 1.24
CA SER A 107 -0.51 15.65 1.38
C SER A 107 -0.46 16.93 2.22
N GLY A 108 0.70 17.26 2.83
CA GLY A 108 0.85 18.39 3.75
C GLY A 108 0.17 18.21 5.11
N ARG A 109 -0.32 17.01 5.43
CA ARG A 109 -0.97 16.72 6.73
C ARG A 109 0.03 16.57 7.87
N LYS A 110 1.28 16.21 7.55
CA LYS A 110 2.39 16.16 8.50
C LYS A 110 3.59 16.94 7.97
N VAL A 111 4.29 17.60 8.89
CA VAL A 111 5.52 18.34 8.59
C VAL A 111 6.72 17.47 8.97
N PRO A 112 7.78 17.40 8.15
CA PRO A 112 9.00 16.70 8.51
C PRO A 112 9.62 17.29 9.78
N LEU A 113 10.13 16.41 10.63
CA LEU A 113 10.95 16.78 11.78
C LEU A 113 12.33 17.27 11.30
N PRO A 114 13.06 18.06 12.12
CA PRO A 114 14.43 18.48 11.79
C PRO A 114 15.39 17.32 11.52
N SER A 115 15.11 16.12 12.06
CA SER A 115 15.86 14.89 11.82
C SER A 115 15.57 14.24 10.46
N GLY A 116 14.62 14.77 9.68
CA GLY A 116 14.13 14.18 8.43
C GLY A 116 13.05 13.12 8.61
N GLY A 117 12.68 12.77 9.85
CA GLY A 117 11.58 11.84 10.15
C GLY A 117 10.19 12.50 10.16
N VAL A 118 9.17 11.71 10.45
CA VAL A 118 7.78 12.18 10.63
C VAL A 118 7.29 11.72 12.00
N ALA A 119 6.69 12.63 12.77
CA ALA A 119 5.99 12.28 13.99
C ALA A 119 4.63 11.65 13.63
N MET A 120 4.56 10.33 13.74
CA MET A 120 3.35 9.55 13.52
C MET A 120 2.66 9.31 14.87
N ASP A 121 1.35 9.57 14.93
CA ASP A 121 0.54 9.29 16.13
C ASP A 121 0.07 7.82 16.17
N ASP A 122 0.28 7.11 15.06
CA ASP A 122 -0.16 5.74 14.87
C ASP A 122 0.74 4.95 13.91
N PHE A 123 0.56 3.63 13.83
CA PHE A 123 1.32 2.74 12.98
C PHE A 123 0.47 1.60 12.40
N LEU A 124 0.99 1.01 11.32
CA LEU A 124 0.37 -0.14 10.66
C LEU A 124 0.98 -1.44 11.19
N VAL A 125 0.12 -2.45 11.34
CA VAL A 125 0.49 -3.80 11.80
C VAL A 125 -0.03 -4.85 10.84
N GLY A 126 0.61 -6.02 10.83
CA GLY A 126 0.26 -7.11 9.93
C GLY A 126 0.52 -6.77 8.46
N SER A 127 -0.11 -7.52 7.56
CA SER A 127 -0.04 -7.23 6.13
C SER A 127 -0.96 -6.07 5.76
N VAL A 128 -0.52 -5.27 4.80
CA VAL A 128 -1.24 -4.10 4.29
C VAL A 128 -1.38 -4.24 2.77
N ALA A 129 -2.55 -3.91 2.23
CA ALA A 129 -2.81 -3.96 0.80
C ALA A 129 -3.02 -2.54 0.25
N LEU A 130 -2.31 -2.21 -0.84
CA LEU A 130 -2.48 -0.97 -1.59
C LEU A 130 -3.10 -1.30 -2.93
N LEU A 131 -4.30 -0.76 -3.16
CA LEU A 131 -4.94 -0.80 -4.45
C LEU A 131 -4.48 0.38 -5.30
N ILE A 132 -3.89 0.11 -6.46
CA ILE A 132 -3.45 1.13 -7.43
C ILE A 132 -4.13 0.94 -8.78
N GLY A 133 -4.21 2.02 -9.57
CA GLY A 133 -4.82 2.05 -10.90
C GLY A 133 -6.22 2.67 -10.89
N ASP A 134 -6.45 3.63 -11.77
CA ASP A 134 -7.68 4.45 -11.78
C ASP A 134 -8.95 3.62 -11.98
N GLY A 135 -8.89 2.55 -12.79
CA GLY A 135 -10.03 1.67 -13.01
C GLY A 135 -10.40 0.92 -11.73
N ALA A 136 -9.39 0.37 -11.06
CA ALA A 136 -9.57 -0.38 -9.83
C ALA A 136 -10.03 0.48 -8.65
N ILE A 137 -9.47 1.70 -8.53
CA ILE A 137 -9.92 2.67 -7.52
C ILE A 137 -11.37 3.07 -7.76
N LYS A 138 -11.77 3.31 -9.01
CA LYS A 138 -13.17 3.66 -9.34
C LYS A 138 -14.13 2.51 -9.03
N GLY A 139 -13.78 1.27 -9.40
CA GLY A 139 -14.61 0.09 -9.13
C GLY A 139 -14.81 -0.19 -7.64
N TRP A 140 -13.85 0.19 -6.78
CA TRP A 140 -14.02 0.09 -5.33
C TRP A 140 -14.96 1.15 -4.73
N GLN A 141 -15.09 2.30 -5.39
CA GLN A 141 -15.87 3.44 -4.90
C GLN A 141 -17.33 3.45 -5.41
N SER A 142 -17.65 2.61 -6.40
CA SER A 142 -18.99 2.46 -6.99
C SER A 142 -19.86 1.46 -6.22
#